data_AF-A0A164H653-F1
#
_entry.id   AF-A0A164H653-F1
#
_cell.length_a   1.000
_cell.length_b   1.000
_cell.length_c   1.000
_cell.angle_alpha   90.00
_cell.angle_beta   90.00
_cell.angle_gamma   90.00
#
_symmetry.space_group_name_H-M   'P 1'
#
loop_
_entity.id
_entity.type
_entity.pdbx_description
1 polymer ?
#
loop_
_entity_poly.entity_id
_entity_poly.type
_entity_poly.pdbx_seq_one_letter_code
_entity_poly.pdbx_strand_id
1 'polypeptide(L)'
;MEFFLVAVLFVSGLGSVINGQTVTTLPRLIGEISASVPAFADIHESSDSSLPYADRFTLYVSTFKPFQLKTDPVLFLRSPGRYLYDTTNWPIEILADSALWPNNPDLLPKSVVDGYEGIVQTSGFLVPGKTKGQLQLYNMNAAIPADTEINIASSDVSKKY
;
A
#
# COMPACT_ATOMS: atom_id res chain seq x y z
N MET A 1 -5.14 -44.13 -34.26
CA MET A 1 -5.80 -44.60 -33.02
C MET A 1 -4.69 -45.25 -32.21
N GLU A 2 -4.26 -44.78 -31.06
CA GLU A 2 -4.95 -44.16 -29.91
C GLU A 2 -3.93 -43.26 -29.17
N PHE A 3 -4.27 -42.01 -28.89
CA PHE A 3 -4.62 -41.45 -27.56
C PHE A 3 -3.57 -41.64 -26.43
N PHE A 4 -2.90 -40.52 -26.14
CA PHE A 4 -2.40 -39.96 -24.86
C PHE A 4 -2.35 -40.83 -23.58
N LEU A 5 -1.25 -40.66 -22.82
CA LEU A 5 -1.39 -40.33 -21.40
C LEU A 5 -0.28 -39.39 -20.91
N VAL A 6 -0.72 -38.28 -20.32
CA VAL A 6 0.05 -37.20 -19.71
C VAL A 6 0.61 -37.65 -18.36
N ALA A 7 1.89 -37.41 -18.11
CA ALA A 7 2.51 -37.57 -16.80
C ALA A 7 2.04 -36.42 -15.88
N VAL A 8 1.14 -36.70 -14.94
CA VAL A 8 0.85 -35.81 -13.82
C VAL A 8 1.83 -36.13 -12.70
N LEU A 9 2.84 -35.28 -12.54
CA LEU A 9 3.73 -35.31 -11.38
C LEU A 9 2.93 -34.90 -10.13
N PHE A 10 2.68 -35.86 -9.25
CA PHE A 10 2.28 -35.59 -7.87
C PHE A 10 3.47 -34.98 -7.13
N VAL A 11 3.47 -33.66 -6.92
CA VAL A 11 4.35 -33.04 -5.93
C VAL A 11 3.73 -33.28 -4.56
N SER A 12 4.25 -34.26 -3.84
CA SER A 12 3.90 -34.53 -2.44
C SER A 12 4.45 -33.42 -1.56
N GLY A 13 3.55 -32.67 -0.93
CA GLY A 13 3.89 -31.69 0.09
C GLY A 13 4.49 -32.40 1.32
N LEU A 14 5.80 -32.27 1.50
CA LEU A 14 6.47 -32.61 2.75
C LEU A 14 6.11 -31.56 3.81
N GLY A 15 5.04 -31.82 4.55
CA GLY A 15 4.77 -31.14 5.81
C GLY A 15 5.83 -31.54 6.82
N SER A 16 6.68 -30.60 7.25
CA SER A 16 7.62 -30.81 8.35
C SER A 16 6.84 -30.86 9.67
N VAL A 17 6.81 -32.04 10.30
CA VAL A 17 6.29 -32.22 11.65
C VAL A 17 7.36 -31.75 12.63
N ILE A 18 7.20 -30.55 13.18
CA ILE A 18 7.95 -30.08 14.35
C ILE A 18 6.94 -30.04 15.49
N ASN A 19 7.05 -30.95 16.47
CA ASN A 19 6.28 -30.97 17.71
C ASN A 19 4.73 -31.02 17.60
N GLY A 20 4.17 -32.01 16.91
CA GLY A 20 2.77 -32.44 17.12
C GLY A 20 1.66 -31.43 16.78
N GLN A 21 2.01 -30.25 16.25
CA GLN A 21 1.09 -29.36 15.61
C GLN A 21 1.19 -29.58 14.10
N THR A 22 0.13 -30.08 13.49
CA THR A 22 -0.02 -30.08 12.04
C THR A 22 -0.04 -28.62 11.59
N VAL A 23 1.13 -28.08 11.21
CA VAL A 23 1.22 -26.75 10.59
C VAL A 23 0.59 -26.89 9.21
N THR A 24 -0.68 -26.54 9.09
CA THR A 24 -1.34 -26.40 7.79
C THR A 24 -0.68 -25.22 7.09
N THR A 25 0.19 -25.51 6.11
CA THR A 25 0.89 -24.53 5.27
C THR A 25 0.01 -23.87 4.21
N LEU A 26 -1.29 -24.20 4.21
CA LEU A 26 -2.25 -23.61 3.29
C LEU A 26 -2.56 -22.17 3.71
N PRO A 27 -2.69 -21.23 2.75
CA PRO A 27 -3.19 -19.91 3.02
C PRO A 27 -4.54 -19.99 3.75
N ARG A 28 -4.65 -19.30 4.89
CA ARG A 28 -5.90 -19.18 5.64
C ARG A 28 -6.29 -17.72 5.73
N LEU A 29 -7.58 -17.44 5.61
CA LEU A 29 -8.12 -16.11 5.90
C LEU A 29 -7.90 -15.82 7.38
N ILE A 30 -7.15 -14.76 7.68
CA ILE A 30 -6.89 -14.29 9.05
C ILE A 30 -7.77 -13.10 9.45
N GLY A 31 -8.35 -12.43 8.46
CA GLY A 31 -9.31 -11.36 8.64
C GLY A 31 -9.69 -10.71 7.32
N GLU A 32 -10.79 -9.95 7.33
CA GLU A 32 -11.35 -9.29 6.16
C GLU A 32 -11.85 -7.90 6.55
N ILE A 33 -11.69 -6.94 5.65
CA ILE A 33 -12.25 -5.59 5.78
C ILE A 33 -13.04 -5.30 4.52
N SER A 34 -14.31 -4.95 4.68
CA SER A 34 -15.15 -4.52 3.55
C SER A 34 -14.83 -3.07 3.20
N ALA A 35 -14.47 -2.83 1.95
CA ALA A 35 -14.34 -1.48 1.40
C ALA A 35 -15.62 -1.09 0.65
N SER A 36 -16.07 0.16 0.82
CA SER A 36 -17.24 0.69 0.10
C SER A 36 -16.95 1.06 -1.35
N VAL A 37 -15.67 1.09 -1.72
CA VAL A 37 -15.16 1.46 -3.05
C VAL A 37 -13.99 0.56 -3.43
N PRO A 38 -13.73 0.37 -4.73
CA PRO A 38 -12.52 -0.29 -5.20
C PRO A 38 -11.27 0.38 -4.61
N ALA A 39 -10.29 -0.44 -4.25
CA ALA A 39 -9.03 0.02 -3.69
C ALA A 39 -7.87 -0.88 -4.12
N PHE A 40 -6.68 -0.30 -4.16
CA PHE A 40 -5.41 -1.01 -4.25
C PHE A 40 -4.70 -0.90 -2.91
N ALA A 41 -3.98 -1.95 -2.54
CA ALA A 41 -3.20 -1.97 -1.32
C ALA A 41 -1.74 -2.31 -1.63
N ASP A 42 -0.83 -1.65 -0.95
CA ASP A 42 0.60 -1.93 -1.01
C ASP A 42 1.20 -1.86 0.40
N ILE A 43 2.28 -2.60 0.62
CA ILE A 43 2.97 -2.66 1.91
C ILE A 43 4.41 -2.22 1.71
N HIS A 44 4.83 -1.18 2.41
CA HIS A 44 6.22 -0.73 2.41
C HIS A 44 6.90 -1.08 3.72
N GLU A 45 8.12 -1.58 3.60
CA GLU A 45 9.01 -1.82 4.73
C GLU A 45 9.81 -0.56 5.05
N SER A 46 9.86 -0.20 6.32
CA SER A 46 10.71 0.85 6.87
C SER A 46 12.18 0.46 6.74
N SER A 47 12.97 1.44 6.35
CA SER A 47 14.43 1.44 6.33
C SER A 47 15.02 1.43 7.74
N ASP A 48 14.22 1.66 8.79
CA ASP A 48 14.65 1.54 10.18
C ASP A 48 14.64 0.08 10.65
N SER A 49 15.79 -0.57 10.46
CA SER A 49 16.02 -1.94 10.90
C SER A 49 16.12 -2.12 12.42
N SER A 50 16.03 -1.04 13.22
CA SER A 50 15.96 -1.13 14.69
C SER A 50 14.56 -1.44 15.21
N LEU A 51 13.52 -1.17 14.42
CA LEU A 51 12.14 -1.45 14.78
C LEU A 51 11.91 -2.97 14.95
N PRO A 52 11.04 -3.39 15.89
CA PRO A 52 10.55 -4.77 15.93
C PRO A 52 9.93 -5.18 14.59
N TYR A 53 10.06 -6.44 14.19
CA TYR A 53 9.61 -6.89 12.85
C TYR A 53 8.14 -6.57 12.56
N ALA A 54 7.26 -6.70 13.56
CA ALA A 54 5.83 -6.38 13.43
C ALA A 54 5.56 -4.88 13.14
N ASP A 55 6.54 -4.01 13.40
CA ASP A 55 6.42 -2.55 13.32
C ASP A 55 7.07 -1.96 12.08
N ARG A 56 7.85 -2.75 11.35
CA ARG A 56 8.59 -2.30 10.18
C ARG A 56 7.71 -2.01 8.99
N PHE A 57 6.49 -2.50 8.96
CA PHE A 57 5.64 -2.41 7.78
C PHE A 57 4.60 -1.30 7.95
N THR A 58 4.31 -0.60 6.86
CA THR A 58 3.13 0.26 6.75
C THR A 58 2.30 -0.22 5.56
N LEU A 59 1.03 -0.49 5.81
CA LEU A 59 0.04 -0.80 4.78
C LEU A 59 -0.54 0.51 4.27
N TYR A 60 -0.52 0.71 2.96
CA TYR A 60 -1.22 1.81 2.28
C TYR A 60 -2.40 1.28 1.50
N VAL A 61 -3.50 2.02 1.51
CA VAL A 61 -4.72 1.69 0.77
C VAL A 61 -5.17 2.90 -0.02
N SER A 62 -5.05 2.81 -1.35
CA SER A 62 -5.52 3.83 -2.28
C SER A 62 -6.89 3.46 -2.82
N THR A 63 -7.87 4.32 -2.56
CA THR A 63 -9.23 4.12 -3.08
C THR A 63 -9.40 4.80 -4.44
N PHE A 64 -10.33 4.31 -5.27
CA PHE A 64 -10.62 4.98 -6.54
C PHE A 64 -12.09 4.96 -6.96
N LYS A 65 -12.59 6.13 -7.40
CA LYS A 65 -13.90 6.32 -8.02
C LYS A 65 -13.73 6.80 -9.46
N PRO A 66 -13.59 5.88 -10.43
CA PRO A 66 -13.10 6.19 -11.76
C PRO A 66 -14.00 7.17 -12.54
N PHE A 67 -15.29 7.23 -12.22
CA PHE A 67 -16.29 8.00 -12.99
C PHE A 67 -16.70 9.33 -12.35
N GLN A 68 -16.23 9.65 -11.14
CA GLN A 68 -16.73 10.84 -10.42
C GLN A 68 -15.81 12.07 -10.52
N LEU A 69 -14.59 11.96 -11.06
CA LEU A 69 -13.58 13.04 -11.05
C LEU A 69 -13.45 13.72 -9.67
N LYS A 70 -13.68 12.96 -8.59
CA LYS A 70 -13.57 13.40 -7.20
C LYS A 70 -12.22 12.98 -6.65
N THR A 71 -11.84 13.61 -5.55
CA THR A 71 -10.72 13.15 -4.75
C THR A 71 -11.13 11.89 -4.01
N ASP A 72 -10.16 10.98 -3.86
CA ASP A 72 -10.31 9.71 -3.20
C ASP A 72 -9.29 9.64 -2.07
N PRO A 73 -9.69 9.20 -0.86
CA PRO A 73 -8.77 9.10 0.25
C PRO A 73 -7.70 8.04 -0.02
N VAL A 74 -6.50 8.34 0.45
CA VAL A 74 -5.42 7.39 0.62
C VAL A 74 -5.22 7.20 2.11
N LEU A 75 -5.32 5.95 2.52
CA LEU A 75 -5.29 5.53 3.90
C LEU A 75 -3.97 4.84 4.19
N PHE A 76 -3.56 4.87 5.46
CA PHE A 76 -2.41 4.09 5.92
C PHE A 76 -2.68 3.44 7.27
N LEU A 77 -2.01 2.32 7.50
CA LEU A 77 -1.97 1.61 8.77
C LEU A 77 -0.51 1.27 9.08
N ARG A 78 0.02 1.90 10.13
CA ARG A 78 1.33 1.55 10.68
C ARG A 78 1.27 0.20 11.39
N SER A 79 2.34 -0.58 11.24
CA SER A 79 2.54 -1.82 11.98
C SER A 79 1.37 -2.81 11.84
N PRO A 80 0.91 -3.13 10.61
CA PRO A 80 -0.25 -4.00 10.39
C PRO A 80 -0.06 -5.38 11.05
N GLY A 81 1.19 -5.81 11.23
CA GLY A 81 1.57 -7.03 11.95
C GLY A 81 1.00 -7.12 13.38
N ARG A 82 0.75 -5.98 14.04
CA ARG A 82 0.15 -5.94 15.39
C ARG A 82 -1.36 -6.18 15.39
N TYR A 83 -2.03 -6.03 14.25
CA TYR A 83 -3.49 -6.03 14.14
C TYR A 83 -4.03 -7.20 13.30
N LEU A 84 -3.16 -8.13 12.87
CA LEU A 84 -3.53 -9.25 12.00
C LEU A 84 -4.61 -10.18 12.58
N TYR A 85 -4.80 -10.17 13.89
CA TYR A 85 -5.78 -11.01 14.59
C TYR A 85 -7.00 -10.23 15.11
N ASP A 86 -7.01 -8.91 14.96
CA ASP A 86 -8.15 -8.05 15.31
C ASP A 86 -8.38 -7.06 14.17
N THR A 87 -9.12 -7.50 13.14
CA THR A 87 -9.47 -6.66 11.99
C THR A 87 -10.63 -5.70 12.24
N THR A 88 -11.18 -5.70 13.46
CA THR A 88 -12.31 -4.82 13.81
C THR A 88 -11.82 -3.45 14.25
N ASN A 89 -10.62 -3.38 14.84
CA ASN A 89 -10.09 -2.18 15.49
C ASN A 89 -8.80 -1.68 14.84
N TRP A 90 -8.66 -1.78 13.51
CA TRP A 90 -7.50 -1.24 12.83
C TRP A 90 -7.47 0.29 12.97
N PRO A 91 -6.37 0.88 13.49
CA PRO A 91 -6.21 2.32 13.56
C PRO A 91 -5.81 2.85 12.18
N ILE A 92 -6.71 2.73 11.21
CA ILE A 92 -6.51 3.24 9.86
C ILE A 92 -6.62 4.78 9.91
N GLU A 93 -5.61 5.45 9.39
CA GLU A 93 -5.53 6.90 9.33
C GLU A 93 -5.56 7.38 7.87
N ILE A 94 -5.91 8.66 7.67
CA ILE A 94 -5.92 9.28 6.34
C ILE A 94 -4.54 9.89 6.09
N LEU A 95 -3.87 9.44 5.04
CA LEU A 95 -2.65 10.07 4.53
C LEU A 95 -3.00 11.32 3.70
N ALA A 96 -3.98 11.19 2.81
CA ALA A 96 -4.45 12.24 1.92
C ALA A 96 -5.94 12.10 1.64
N ASP A 97 -6.72 13.18 1.66
CA ASP A 97 -8.13 13.21 1.24
C ASP A 97 -8.34 13.91 -0.12
N SER A 98 -7.26 14.45 -0.67
CA SER A 98 -7.22 15.34 -1.84
C SER A 98 -6.70 14.65 -3.11
N ALA A 99 -6.30 13.38 -3.03
CA ALA A 99 -5.65 12.68 -4.14
C ALA A 99 -6.65 12.36 -5.26
N LEU A 100 -6.31 12.73 -6.50
CA LEU A 100 -7.10 12.38 -7.68
C LEU A 100 -6.63 11.06 -8.27
N TRP A 101 -7.55 10.19 -8.68
CA TRP A 101 -7.16 8.98 -9.40
C TRP A 101 -6.44 9.29 -10.74
N PRO A 102 -5.38 8.54 -11.10
CA PRO A 102 -4.70 7.48 -10.31
C PRO A 102 -3.90 8.06 -9.14
N ASN A 103 -3.89 7.38 -8.01
CA ASN A 103 -3.38 7.87 -6.71
C ASN A 103 -2.54 6.81 -5.99
N ASN A 104 -1.34 6.53 -6.48
CA ASN A 104 -0.47 5.47 -5.95
C ASN A 104 0.61 6.04 -5.02
N PRO A 105 0.78 5.48 -3.80
CA PRO A 105 1.86 5.83 -2.90
C PRO A 105 3.10 5.01 -3.24
N ASP A 106 4.23 5.69 -3.40
CA ASP A 106 5.53 5.11 -3.63
C ASP A 106 6.45 5.44 -2.45
N LEU A 107 7.19 4.44 -1.96
CA LEU A 107 8.17 4.65 -0.88
C LEU A 107 9.31 5.55 -1.38
N LEU A 108 9.61 6.59 -0.61
CA LEU A 108 10.86 7.33 -0.70
C LEU A 108 11.77 6.89 0.44
N PRO A 109 12.77 6.04 0.18
CA PRO A 109 13.63 5.53 1.23
C PRO A 109 14.40 6.65 1.91
N LYS A 110 14.74 6.48 3.19
CA LYS A 110 15.54 7.47 3.95
C LYS A 110 16.90 7.78 3.31
N SER A 111 17.41 6.90 2.44
CA SER A 111 18.66 7.12 1.72
C SER A 111 18.57 8.26 0.71
N VAL A 112 17.37 8.67 0.31
CA VAL A 112 17.14 9.75 -0.65
C VAL A 112 16.96 11.10 0.04
N VAL A 113 16.31 11.14 1.21
CA VAL A 113 16.11 12.36 2.00
C VAL A 113 16.62 12.12 3.43
N ASP A 114 17.67 12.85 3.80
CA ASP A 114 18.25 12.71 5.12
C ASP A 114 17.26 13.16 6.21
N GLY A 115 17.14 12.35 7.27
CA GLY A 115 16.30 12.63 8.42
C GLY A 115 14.88 12.06 8.42
N TYR A 116 14.34 11.53 7.31
CA TYR A 116 13.05 10.82 7.34
C TYR A 116 12.78 9.90 6.15
N GLU A 117 11.87 8.96 6.33
CA GLU A 117 11.24 8.17 5.27
C GLU A 117 10.03 8.89 4.71
N GLY A 118 9.97 8.98 3.38
CA GLY A 118 8.89 9.68 2.70
C GLY A 118 7.92 8.74 2.01
N ILE A 119 6.71 9.23 1.77
CA ILE A 119 5.82 8.68 0.75
C ILE A 119 5.63 9.72 -0.33
N VAL A 120 5.93 9.34 -1.57
CA VAL A 120 5.61 10.12 -2.75
C VAL A 120 4.26 9.64 -3.26
N GLN A 121 3.30 10.55 -3.31
CA GLN A 121 1.96 10.28 -3.79
C GLN A 121 1.80 10.99 -5.13
N THR A 122 1.68 10.21 -6.20
CA THR A 122 1.35 10.74 -7.53
C THR A 122 -0.16 10.72 -7.70
N SER A 123 -0.76 11.86 -8.06
CA SER A 123 -2.21 11.94 -8.26
C SER A 123 -2.60 12.68 -9.54
N GLY A 124 -3.60 12.16 -10.26
CA GLY A 124 -4.21 12.84 -11.42
C GLY A 124 -3.36 12.98 -12.69
N PHE A 125 -2.22 12.29 -12.80
CA PHE A 125 -1.19 12.58 -13.82
C PHE A 125 -1.27 11.76 -15.14
N LEU A 126 -2.00 10.64 -15.20
CA LEU A 126 -1.77 9.62 -16.26
C LEU A 126 -2.91 9.38 -17.28
N VAL A 127 -3.83 10.31 -17.51
CA VAL A 127 -4.92 10.10 -18.50
C VAL A 127 -5.09 11.30 -19.45
N PRO A 128 -5.25 11.08 -20.78
CA PRO A 128 -5.53 12.15 -21.74
C PRO A 128 -6.72 13.02 -21.29
N GLY A 129 -6.54 14.34 -21.35
CA GLY A 129 -7.56 15.34 -20.97
C GLY A 129 -7.51 15.81 -19.51
N LYS A 130 -6.64 15.24 -18.67
CA LYS A 130 -6.41 15.78 -17.31
C LYS A 130 -5.48 17.01 -17.38
N THR A 131 -5.91 18.11 -16.79
CA THR A 131 -5.15 19.38 -16.67
C THR A 131 -4.65 19.65 -15.25
N LYS A 132 -4.94 18.74 -14.31
CA LYS A 132 -4.64 18.88 -12.89
C LYS A 132 -4.04 17.57 -12.40
N GLY A 133 -2.77 17.61 -12.03
CA GLY A 133 -2.05 16.55 -11.35
C GLY A 133 -1.33 17.11 -10.14
N GLN A 134 -0.96 16.24 -9.21
CA GLN A 134 -0.20 16.58 -8.02
C GLN A 134 0.88 15.54 -7.77
N LEU A 135 2.01 16.01 -7.27
CA LEU A 135 3.08 15.19 -6.73
C LEU A 135 3.27 15.63 -5.29
N GLN A 136 2.81 14.81 -4.34
CA GLN A 136 2.83 15.14 -2.92
C GLN A 136 3.89 14.29 -2.22
N LEU A 137 4.59 14.89 -1.26
CA LEU A 137 5.54 14.21 -0.39
C LEU A 137 5.08 14.31 1.06
N TYR A 138 5.04 13.17 1.74
CA TYR A 138 4.68 13.06 3.15
C TYR A 138 5.87 12.56 3.97
N ASN A 139 6.14 13.16 5.13
CA ASN A 139 7.13 12.67 6.09
C ASN A 139 6.49 11.62 7.01
N MET A 140 6.88 10.36 6.84
CA MET A 140 6.29 9.24 7.58
C MET A 140 6.82 9.10 9.01
N ASN A 141 7.88 9.82 9.38
CA ASN A 141 8.37 9.91 10.76
C ASN A 141 7.56 10.89 11.61
N ALA A 142 6.73 11.75 11.01
CA ALA A 142 5.87 12.66 11.74
C ALA A 142 4.75 11.90 12.49
N ALA A 143 4.29 12.44 13.63
CA ALA A 143 3.16 11.85 14.36
C ALA A 143 1.93 11.74 13.46
N ILE A 144 1.61 12.83 12.76
CA ILE A 144 0.53 12.95 11.78
C ILE A 144 1.17 13.29 10.42
N PRO A 145 1.41 12.31 9.53
CA PRO A 145 2.09 12.56 8.25
C PRO A 145 1.39 13.59 7.35
N ALA A 146 0.05 13.64 7.37
CA ALA A 146 -0.73 14.60 6.58
C ALA A 146 -0.36 16.07 6.87
N ASP A 147 0.05 16.40 8.10
CA ASP A 147 0.46 17.76 8.49
C ASP A 147 1.82 18.17 7.88
N THR A 148 2.51 17.23 7.24
CA THR A 148 3.81 17.45 6.61
C THR A 148 3.76 17.42 5.08
N GLU A 149 2.56 17.44 4.50
CA GLU A 149 2.37 17.39 3.05
C GLU A 149 3.10 18.54 2.34
N ILE A 150 3.92 18.18 1.35
CA ILE A 150 4.52 19.12 0.40
C ILE A 150 4.07 18.75 -1.01
N ASN A 151 3.31 19.62 -1.67
CA ASN A 151 2.97 19.47 -3.09
C ASN A 151 4.08 20.04 -3.97
N ILE A 152 4.91 19.17 -4.54
CA ILE A 152 6.06 19.52 -5.38
C ILE A 152 5.61 20.04 -6.75
N ALA A 153 4.42 19.63 -7.21
CA ALA A 153 3.87 20.08 -8.49
C ALA A 153 3.19 21.46 -8.42
N SER A 154 3.01 22.07 -7.23
CA SER A 154 2.32 23.37 -7.13
C SER A 154 3.08 24.52 -7.79
N SER A 155 4.37 24.35 -8.06
CA SER A 155 5.20 25.33 -8.76
C SER A 155 5.24 25.18 -10.28
N ASP A 156 4.64 24.13 -10.85
CA ASP A 156 4.59 23.94 -12.30
C ASP A 156 3.57 24.89 -12.94
N VAL A 157 4.05 26.07 -13.33
CA VAL A 157 3.30 27.00 -14.18
C VAL A 157 3.40 26.48 -15.61
N SER A 158 2.26 26.14 -16.24
CA SER A 158 2.24 25.75 -17.65
C SER A 158 2.88 26.85 -18.49
N LYS A 159 4.11 26.65 -18.97
CA LYS A 159 4.62 27.43 -20.09
C LYS A 159 3.79 27.02 -21.30
N LYS A 160 2.84 27.88 -21.68
CA LYS A 160 2.18 27.79 -22.98
C LYS A 160 3.28 27.93 -24.04
N TYR A 161 3.59 26.85 -24.74
CA TYR A 161 4.31 26.89 -26.01
C TYR A 161 3.35 27.31 -27.12
#